data_AF-A0A352XTQ3-F1
#
_entry.id   AF-A0A352XTQ3-F1
#
_cell.length_a   1.000
_cell.length_b   1.000
_cell.length_c   1.000
_cell.angle_alpha   90.00
_cell.angle_beta   90.00
_cell.angle_gamma   90.00
#
_symmetry.space_group_name_H-M   'P 1'
#
loop_
_entity.id
_entity.type
_entity.pdbx_description
1 polymer ?
#
loop_
_entity_poly.entity_id
_entity_poly.type
_entity_poly.pdbx_seq_one_letter_code
_entity_poly.pdbx_strand_id
1 'polypeptide(L)'
;MIVNGPAVQQLNINSGVNCFGPGVRANATIGRAIRLILMNVGGAIPGVLDKSCLGHPGKYSYCIAEDEEGNPWEPLSVERGMPPDVSAVTVFAGEAPHYVISQLGGTGERLVGAIANTMLGMTYMGGNWVVVLCPEHVTIFKQEGWSK
;
A
#
# COMPACT_ATOMS: atom_id res chain seq x y z
N MET A 1 1.60 5.01 3.19
CA MET A 1 0.35 5.79 3.36
C MET A 1 -0.53 5.52 2.16
N ILE A 2 -1.82 5.31 2.39
CA ILE A 2 -2.81 4.97 1.36
C ILE A 2 -3.87 6.08 1.37
N VAL A 3 -4.15 6.67 0.21
CA VAL A 3 -5.12 7.75 0.03
C VAL A 3 -6.37 7.22 -0.68
N ASN A 4 -7.53 7.67 -0.21
CA ASN A 4 -8.85 7.30 -0.70
C ASN A 4 -9.68 8.55 -1.01
N GLY A 5 -10.71 8.37 -1.84
CA GLY A 5 -11.75 9.35 -2.14
C GLY A 5 -11.33 10.48 -3.10
N PRO A 6 -12.11 11.57 -3.15
CA PRO A 6 -12.01 12.60 -4.20
C PRO A 6 -10.62 13.25 -4.36
N ALA A 7 -9.83 13.35 -3.29
CA ALA A 7 -8.48 13.90 -3.33
C ALA A 7 -7.54 13.15 -4.28
N VAL A 8 -7.78 11.85 -4.52
CA VAL A 8 -6.98 11.04 -5.45
C VAL A 8 -7.00 11.64 -6.85
N GLN A 9 -8.20 11.91 -7.38
CA GLN A 9 -8.36 12.53 -8.69
C GLN A 9 -7.94 14.01 -8.68
N GLN A 10 -8.35 14.78 -7.65
CA GLN A 10 -8.06 16.22 -7.56
C GLN A 10 -6.56 16.54 -7.54
N LEU A 11 -5.77 15.70 -6.86
CA LEU A 11 -4.33 15.90 -6.71
C LEU A 11 -3.52 15.05 -7.71
N ASN A 12 -4.20 14.23 -8.53
CA ASN A 12 -3.58 13.29 -9.45
C ASN A 12 -2.59 12.35 -8.73
N ILE A 13 -3.06 11.73 -7.64
CA ILE A 13 -2.33 10.72 -6.88
C ILE A 13 -2.47 9.38 -7.62
N ASN A 14 -1.36 8.73 -7.90
CA ASN A 14 -1.36 7.46 -8.61
C ASN A 14 -1.83 6.31 -7.71
N SER A 15 -2.80 5.56 -8.24
CA SER A 15 -3.32 4.30 -7.72
C SER A 15 -3.00 3.09 -8.62
N GLY A 16 -2.52 3.34 -9.84
CA GLY A 16 -2.43 2.33 -10.91
C GLY A 16 -1.01 1.82 -11.17
N VAL A 17 -0.67 1.71 -12.46
CA VAL A 17 0.61 1.15 -12.92
C VAL A 17 1.79 1.84 -12.22
N ASN A 18 2.79 1.03 -11.84
CA ASN A 18 4.00 1.52 -11.18
C ASN A 18 3.70 2.26 -9.86
N CYS A 19 2.67 1.82 -9.11
CA CYS A 19 2.18 2.46 -7.88
C CYS A 19 3.29 2.76 -6.85
N PHE A 20 4.26 1.86 -6.69
CA PHE A 20 5.41 2.01 -5.79
C PHE A 20 6.68 2.52 -6.47
N GLY A 21 6.65 2.74 -7.79
CA GLY A 21 7.81 3.17 -8.54
C GLY A 21 7.98 4.69 -8.60
N PRO A 22 9.05 5.16 -9.26
CA PRO A 22 9.29 6.58 -9.45
C PRO A 22 8.32 7.17 -10.48
N GLY A 23 8.16 8.51 -10.46
CA GLY A 23 7.64 9.25 -11.62
C GLY A 23 6.30 9.96 -11.42
N VAL A 24 5.64 9.83 -10.28
CA VAL A 24 4.38 10.56 -10.00
C VAL A 24 4.61 11.68 -9.00
N ARG A 25 4.45 12.92 -9.47
CA ARG A 25 4.75 14.14 -8.71
C ARG A 25 3.97 14.22 -7.41
N ALA A 26 2.68 13.89 -7.42
CA ALA A 26 1.82 13.99 -6.23
C ALA A 26 2.29 13.02 -5.13
N ASN A 27 2.39 11.73 -5.45
CA ASN A 27 2.89 10.70 -4.54
C ASN A 27 4.28 11.03 -4.01
N ALA A 28 5.20 11.45 -4.89
CA ALA A 28 6.56 11.82 -4.51
C ALA A 28 6.58 13.01 -3.55
N THR A 29 5.85 14.08 -3.87
CA THR A 29 5.80 15.31 -3.04
C THR A 29 5.20 15.02 -1.67
N ILE A 30 4.05 14.35 -1.62
CA ILE A 30 3.35 14.06 -0.36
C ILE A 30 4.20 13.15 0.52
N GLY A 31 4.65 12.01 -0.01
CA GLY A 31 5.45 11.07 0.77
C GLY A 31 6.80 11.67 1.20
N ARG A 32 7.42 12.50 0.36
CA ARG A 32 8.66 13.20 0.70
C ARG A 32 8.44 14.25 1.80
N ALA A 33 7.35 15.01 1.74
CA ALA A 33 7.00 15.98 2.78
C ALA A 33 6.83 15.30 4.14
N ILE A 34 6.09 14.18 4.20
CA ILE A 34 5.94 13.38 5.42
C ILE A 34 7.30 12.88 5.92
N ARG A 35 8.16 12.35 5.04
CA ARG A 35 9.51 11.92 5.46
C ARG A 35 10.31 13.07 6.06
N LEU A 36 10.28 14.26 5.43
CA LEU A 36 11.00 15.43 5.94
C LEU A 36 10.47 15.87 7.31
N ILE A 37 9.15 15.83 7.53
CA ILE A 37 8.55 16.10 8.84
C ILE A 37 9.05 15.08 9.88
N LEU A 38 9.02 13.78 9.55
CA LEU A 38 9.52 12.74 10.45
C LEU A 38 11.00 12.92 10.81
N MET A 39 11.84 13.35 9.87
CA MET A 39 13.26 13.58 10.13
C MET A 39 13.51 14.85 10.96
N ASN A 40 12.87 15.97 10.61
CA ASN A 40 13.17 17.27 11.21
C ASN A 40 12.39 17.55 12.50
N VAL A 41 11.16 17.05 12.61
CA VAL A 41 10.29 17.24 13.78
C VAL A 41 10.28 16.00 14.65
N GLY A 42 10.10 14.82 14.04
CA GLY A 42 10.08 13.54 14.76
C GLY A 42 11.47 12.99 15.12
N GLY A 43 12.55 13.62 14.64
CA GLY A 43 13.93 13.23 14.92
C GLY A 43 14.37 11.92 14.26
N ALA A 44 13.59 11.36 13.32
CA ALA A 44 13.84 10.07 12.64
C ALA A 44 15.03 10.11 11.64
N ILE A 45 16.15 10.65 12.09
CA ILE A 45 17.42 10.79 11.38
C ILE A 45 18.16 9.45 11.44
N PRO A 46 18.64 8.91 10.29
CA PRO A 46 19.42 7.68 10.24
C PRO A 46 20.59 7.68 11.24
N GLY A 47 20.70 6.62 12.03
CA GLY A 47 21.72 6.47 13.07
C GLY A 47 21.36 7.11 14.42
N VAL A 48 20.45 8.09 14.44
CA VAL A 48 20.02 8.78 15.67
C VAL A 48 18.81 8.07 16.28
N LEU A 49 17.59 8.36 15.82
CA LEU A 49 16.37 7.64 16.22
C LEU A 49 15.96 6.58 15.19
N ASP A 50 16.34 6.77 13.93
CA ASP A 50 16.09 5.77 12.89
C ASP A 50 17.16 4.67 12.97
N LYS A 51 16.74 3.52 13.51
CA LYS A 51 17.60 2.36 13.78
C LYS A 51 17.49 1.24 12.74
N SER A 52 17.02 1.55 11.52
CA SER A 52 17.06 0.55 10.44
C SER A 52 18.50 0.12 10.13
N CYS A 53 18.79 -1.19 10.18
CA CYS A 53 20.10 -1.72 9.80
C CYS A 53 20.38 -1.58 8.30
N LEU A 54 19.41 -1.98 7.45
CA LEU A 54 19.52 -1.88 5.99
C LEU A 54 18.70 -0.71 5.41
N GLY A 55 17.57 -0.39 6.05
CA GLY A 55 16.60 0.58 5.51
C GLY A 55 15.88 0.04 4.26
N HIS A 56 15.02 0.87 3.66
CA HIS A 56 14.38 0.54 2.38
C HIS A 56 14.13 1.81 1.53
N PRO A 57 14.09 1.71 0.19
CA PRO A 57 13.94 2.86 -0.69
C PRO A 57 12.67 3.70 -0.46
N GLY A 58 11.59 3.08 0.05
CA GLY A 58 10.33 3.77 0.36
C GLY A 58 10.48 4.84 1.44
N LYS A 59 11.55 4.83 2.24
CA LYS A 59 11.86 5.93 3.17
C LYS A 59 12.16 7.24 2.44
N TYR A 60 12.31 7.26 1.12
CA TYR A 60 12.37 8.49 0.34
C TYR A 60 10.98 9.11 0.14
N SER A 61 10.02 8.29 -0.29
CA SER A 61 8.59 8.62 -0.42
C SER A 61 7.76 7.33 -0.41
N TYR A 62 6.65 7.31 0.33
CA TYR A 62 5.79 6.13 0.48
C TYR A 62 4.31 6.50 0.58
N CYS A 63 3.77 7.03 -0.51
CA CYS A 63 2.37 7.45 -0.66
C CYS A 63 1.78 6.80 -1.92
N ILE A 64 0.66 6.14 -1.76
CA ILE A 64 -0.12 5.53 -2.86
C ILE A 64 -1.60 5.90 -2.69
N ALA A 65 -2.39 5.75 -3.74
CA ALA A 65 -3.84 5.75 -3.65
C ALA A 65 -4.39 4.33 -3.85
N GLU A 66 -5.56 4.06 -3.27
CA GLU A 66 -6.34 2.89 -3.67
C GLU A 66 -7.01 3.18 -5.02
N ASP A 67 -7.08 2.17 -5.89
CA ASP A 67 -7.81 2.26 -7.15
C ASP A 67 -9.29 1.93 -6.90
N GLU A 68 -10.06 2.91 -6.42
CA GLU A 68 -11.49 2.71 -6.09
C GLU A 68 -12.35 2.38 -7.32
N GLU A 69 -11.91 2.74 -8.53
CA GLU A 69 -12.61 2.42 -9.77
C GLU A 69 -12.34 0.97 -10.22
N GLY A 70 -11.10 0.50 -10.07
CA GLY A 70 -10.68 -0.87 -10.39
C GLY A 70 -10.89 -1.89 -9.27
N ASN A 71 -11.13 -1.45 -8.04
CA ASN A 71 -11.34 -2.30 -6.88
C ASN A 71 -12.77 -2.89 -6.88
N PRO A 72 -12.94 -4.23 -6.91
CA PRO A 72 -14.26 -4.88 -6.88
C PRO A 72 -14.90 -4.91 -5.49
N TRP A 73 -14.14 -4.57 -4.45
CA TRP A 73 -14.59 -4.57 -3.06
C TRP A 73 -14.83 -3.14 -2.55
N GLU A 74 -15.42 -3.04 -1.37
CA GLU A 74 -15.60 -1.77 -0.68
C GLU A 74 -14.25 -1.05 -0.47
N PRO A 75 -14.14 0.27 -0.68
CA PRO A 75 -12.90 1.00 -0.44
C PRO A 75 -12.41 0.86 1.00
N LEU A 76 -11.09 0.82 1.19
CA LEU A 76 -10.45 0.68 2.50
C LEU A 76 -10.88 1.76 3.50
N SER A 77 -11.13 2.99 3.02
CA SER A 77 -11.63 4.08 3.85
C SER A 77 -13.02 3.79 4.42
N VAL A 78 -13.90 3.22 3.61
CA VAL A 78 -15.28 2.91 3.98
C VAL A 78 -15.33 1.72 4.94
N GLU A 79 -14.54 0.68 4.68
CA GLU A 79 -14.35 -0.44 5.62
C GLU A 79 -13.85 0.02 7.00
N ARG A 80 -13.15 1.15 7.05
CA ARG A 80 -12.67 1.78 8.29
C ARG A 80 -13.65 2.81 8.88
N GLY A 81 -14.87 2.88 8.36
CA GLY A 81 -15.96 3.70 8.89
C GLY A 81 -15.99 5.14 8.38
N MET A 82 -15.25 5.46 7.32
CA MET A 82 -15.36 6.77 6.67
C MET A 82 -16.52 6.78 5.65
N PRO A 83 -17.21 7.90 5.45
CA PRO A 83 -18.16 8.03 4.35
C PRO A 83 -17.51 7.81 2.96
N PRO A 84 -18.24 7.28 1.96
CA PRO A 84 -17.69 6.98 0.63
C PRO A 84 -17.25 8.23 -0.14
N ASP A 85 -17.87 9.39 0.10
CA ASP A 85 -17.60 10.61 -0.67
C ASP A 85 -16.60 11.56 0.01
N VAL A 86 -15.85 11.08 1.00
CA VAL A 86 -14.83 11.88 1.68
C VAL A 86 -13.43 11.37 1.40
N SER A 87 -12.48 12.30 1.32
CA SER A 87 -11.08 11.93 1.21
C SER A 87 -10.57 11.45 2.56
N ALA A 88 -9.86 10.32 2.55
CA ALA A 88 -9.31 9.72 3.74
C ALA A 88 -7.87 9.26 3.51
N VAL A 89 -7.12 9.13 4.60
CA VAL A 89 -5.75 8.68 4.59
C VAL A 89 -5.60 7.56 5.61
N THR A 90 -5.18 6.39 5.15
CA THR A 90 -4.75 5.29 6.03
C THR A 90 -3.23 5.34 6.19
N VAL A 91 -2.78 5.49 7.43
CA VAL A 91 -1.36 5.44 7.80
C VAL A 91 -1.03 4.05 8.34
N PHE A 92 0.00 3.43 7.78
CA PHE A 92 0.46 2.11 8.16
C PHE A 92 1.95 2.15 8.48
N ALA A 93 2.32 1.65 9.66
CA ALA A 93 3.70 1.41 10.04
C ALA A 93 4.13 0.08 9.43
N GLY A 94 4.72 0.13 8.23
CA GLY A 94 5.16 -1.04 7.49
C GLY A 94 6.66 -1.05 7.23
N GLU A 95 7.17 -2.24 6.93
CA GLU A 95 8.51 -2.40 6.39
C GLU A 95 8.54 -2.30 4.85
N ALA A 96 9.65 -2.71 4.23
CA ALA A 96 9.76 -2.79 2.79
C ALA A 96 8.70 -3.71 2.18
N PRO A 97 8.18 -3.40 0.98
CA PRO A 97 7.24 -4.29 0.31
C PRO A 97 7.96 -5.59 -0.06
N HIS A 98 7.28 -6.71 0.17
CA HIS A 98 7.74 -8.03 -0.25
C HIS A 98 6.99 -8.44 -1.52
N TYR A 99 7.72 -8.67 -2.60
CA TYR A 99 7.12 -9.14 -3.85
C TYR A 99 6.69 -10.60 -3.70
N VAL A 100 5.41 -10.85 -3.88
CA VAL A 100 4.85 -12.20 -3.95
C VAL A 100 4.94 -12.67 -5.39
N ILE A 101 5.73 -13.72 -5.62
CA ILE A 101 5.85 -14.35 -6.92
C ILE A 101 4.84 -15.49 -7.02
N SER A 102 3.93 -15.40 -7.99
CA SER A 102 3.00 -16.48 -8.34
C SER A 102 3.18 -16.84 -9.81
N GLN A 103 4.05 -17.82 -10.09
CA GLN A 103 4.35 -18.28 -11.45
C GLN A 103 3.33 -19.31 -11.99
N LEU A 104 2.45 -19.83 -11.13
CA LEU A 104 1.55 -20.95 -11.43
C LEU A 104 0.06 -20.63 -11.18
N GLY A 105 -0.28 -19.35 -10.99
CA GLY A 105 -1.59 -18.91 -10.52
C GLY A 105 -2.57 -18.60 -11.65
N GLY A 106 -3.67 -19.35 -11.71
CA GLY A 106 -4.87 -19.02 -12.49
C GLY A 106 -6.15 -19.06 -11.65
N THR A 107 -6.03 -19.28 -10.33
CA THR A 107 -7.15 -19.34 -9.38
C THR A 107 -6.86 -18.53 -8.13
N GLY A 108 -7.90 -18.05 -7.46
CA GLY A 108 -7.80 -17.24 -6.24
C GLY A 108 -7.12 -17.98 -5.09
N GLU A 109 -7.43 -19.27 -4.93
CA GLU A 109 -6.84 -20.11 -3.86
C GLU A 109 -5.32 -20.21 -3.98
N ARG A 110 -4.79 -20.36 -5.21
CA ARG A 110 -3.34 -20.39 -5.45
C ARG A 110 -2.68 -19.05 -5.17
N LEU A 111 -3.35 -17.95 -5.49
CA LEU A 111 -2.86 -16.60 -5.18
C LEU A 111 -2.78 -16.36 -3.68
N VAL A 112 -3.84 -16.72 -2.94
CA VAL A 112 -3.86 -16.64 -1.47
C VAL A 112 -2.76 -17.53 -0.88
N GLY A 113 -2.59 -18.75 -1.40
CA GLY A 113 -1.52 -19.65 -0.97
C GLY A 113 -0.13 -19.06 -1.16
N ALA A 114 0.13 -18.40 -2.30
CA ALA A 114 1.40 -17.71 -2.55
C ALA A 114 1.62 -16.54 -1.59
N ILE A 115 0.59 -15.71 -1.37
CA ILE A 115 0.63 -14.58 -0.43
C ILE A 115 0.91 -15.09 0.99
N ALA A 116 0.16 -16.10 1.45
CA ALA A 116 0.33 -16.71 2.76
C ALA A 116 1.75 -17.30 2.92
N ASN A 117 2.27 -18.00 1.90
CA ASN A 117 3.61 -18.56 1.94
C ASN A 117 4.70 -17.47 2.03
N THR A 118 4.54 -16.33 1.35
CA THR A 118 5.44 -15.18 1.54
C THR A 118 5.35 -14.62 2.97
N MET A 119 4.14 -14.50 3.52
CA MET A 119 3.92 -13.99 4.87
C MET A 119 4.51 -14.88 5.97
N LEU A 120 4.61 -16.20 5.76
CA LEU A 120 5.22 -17.13 6.73
C LEU A 120 6.69 -16.79 7.05
N GLY A 121 7.43 -16.21 6.09
CA GLY A 121 8.82 -15.80 6.29
C GLY A 121 8.97 -14.44 6.98
N MET A 122 7.86 -13.74 7.24
CA MET A 122 7.87 -12.37 7.74
C MET A 122 7.63 -12.35 9.25
N THR A 123 8.28 -11.42 9.95
CA THR A 123 8.11 -11.29 11.40
C THR A 123 6.79 -10.57 11.71
N TYR A 124 5.84 -11.25 12.35
CA TYR A 124 4.59 -10.65 12.82
C TYR A 124 4.69 -10.32 14.31
N MET A 125 4.65 -9.03 14.64
CA MET A 125 4.66 -8.54 16.03
C MET A 125 3.27 -8.09 16.52
N GLY A 126 2.21 -8.53 15.84
CA GLY A 126 0.85 -8.01 16.04
C GLY A 126 0.49 -6.87 15.07
N GLY A 127 -0.79 -6.71 14.76
CA GLY A 127 -1.31 -5.64 13.90
C GLY A 127 -1.97 -6.15 12.62
N ASN A 128 -2.04 -5.28 11.62
CA ASN A 128 -2.65 -5.61 10.32
C ASN A 128 -1.58 -5.84 9.26
N TRP A 129 -1.94 -6.59 8.23
CA TRP A 129 -1.16 -6.70 7.00
C TRP A 129 -1.73 -5.77 5.93
N VAL A 130 -0.87 -5.27 5.04
CA VAL A 130 -1.30 -4.57 3.83
C VAL A 130 -0.87 -5.41 2.65
N VAL A 131 -1.85 -5.94 1.91
CA VAL A 131 -1.63 -6.65 0.67
C VAL A 131 -2.05 -5.74 -0.47
N VAL A 132 -1.15 -5.50 -1.43
CA VAL A 132 -1.45 -4.74 -2.64
C VAL A 132 -1.50 -5.70 -3.81
N LEU A 133 -2.65 -5.77 -4.47
CA LEU A 133 -2.91 -6.73 -5.54
C LEU A 133 -2.72 -6.07 -6.92
N CYS A 134 -2.14 -6.82 -7.85
CA CYS A 134 -2.10 -6.44 -9.26
C CYS A 134 -3.50 -6.56 -9.88
N PRO A 135 -3.85 -5.75 -10.89
CA PRO A 135 -5.17 -5.81 -11.55
C PRO A 135 -5.56 -7.19 -12.07
N GLU A 136 -4.59 -7.98 -12.53
CA GLU A 136 -4.80 -9.37 -12.97
C GLU A 136 -5.27 -10.29 -11.83
N HIS A 137 -4.64 -10.18 -10.66
CA HIS A 137 -5.02 -10.95 -9.47
C HIS A 137 -6.42 -10.54 -8.98
N VAL A 138 -6.70 -9.23 -8.98
CA VAL A 138 -8.02 -8.69 -8.64
C VAL A 138 -9.10 -9.26 -9.57
N THR A 139 -8.81 -9.38 -10.86
CA THR A 139 -9.73 -9.97 -11.86
C THR A 139 -10.04 -11.42 -11.54
N ILE A 140 -9.02 -12.23 -11.21
CA ILE A 140 -9.19 -13.64 -10.83
C ILE A 140 -10.09 -13.76 -9.59
N PHE A 141 -9.79 -12.98 -8.54
CA PHE A 141 -10.60 -13.00 -7.32
C PHE A 141 -12.05 -12.61 -7.57
N LYS A 142 -12.29 -11.58 -8.40
CA LYS A 142 -13.63 -11.14 -8.77
C LYS A 142 -14.41 -12.23 -9.53
N GLN A 143 -13.78 -12.91 -10.48
CA GLN A 143 -14.41 -13.97 -11.28
C GLN A 143 -14.81 -15.17 -10.44
N GLU A 144 -14.03 -15.49 -9.40
CA GLU A 144 -14.31 -16.59 -8.48
C GLU A 144 -15.18 -16.17 -7.27
N GLY A 145 -15.60 -14.90 -7.18
CA GLY A 145 -16.50 -14.41 -6.13
C GLY A 145 -15.85 -14.29 -4.74
N TRP A 146 -14.53 -14.09 -4.67
CA TRP A 146 -13.85 -13.87 -3.39
C TRP A 146 -14.21 -12.51 -2.79
N SER A 147 -14.32 -12.47 -1.47
CA SER A 147 -14.43 -11.25 -0.66
C SER A 147 -13.11 -10.98 0.08
N LYS A 148 -12.96 -9.77 0.61
CA LYS A 148 -11.82 -9.36 1.45
C LYS A 148 -11.87 -9.99 2.85
#